data_AF-A0A2K3KDZ9-F1
#
_entry.id   AF-A0A2K3KDZ9-F1
#
_cell.length_a   1.000
_cell.length_b   1.000
_cell.length_c   1.000
_cell.angle_alpha   90.00
_cell.angle_beta   90.00
_cell.angle_gamma   90.00
#
_symmetry.space_group_name_H-M   'P 1'
#
loop_
_entity.id
_entity.type
_entity.pdbx_description
1 polymer ?
#
loop_
_entity_poly.entity_id
_entity_poly.type
_entity_poly.pdbx_seq_one_letter_code
_entity_poly.pdbx_strand_id
1 'polypeptide(L)'
;MEETRKSIQIQIHSSMLVLLLACISCSYLTLSFADTVTKQEAKQLRNEVTEMFYHAFNGYMDNAFPLDELKPLSCSGEDTLGGYALTLIDSLDTLALLGDRERFVASVEWIGKNLRFDMIVSRFN
;
A
#
# COMPACT_ATOMS: atom_id res chain seq x y z
N MET A 1 -16.75 2.85 -68.82
CA MET A 1 -16.49 1.62 -68.05
C MET A 1 -15.24 1.74 -67.17
N GLU A 2 -14.10 2.20 -67.70
CA GLU A 2 -12.85 2.39 -66.94
C GLU A 2 -12.98 3.42 -65.79
N GLU A 3 -13.67 4.54 -66.05
CA GLU A 3 -13.86 5.64 -65.12
C GLU A 3 -14.80 5.30 -63.95
N THR A 4 -15.80 4.46 -64.22
CA THR A 4 -16.71 3.89 -63.23
C THR A 4 -15.96 2.93 -62.29
N ARG A 5 -15.02 2.13 -62.83
CA ARG A 5 -14.16 1.24 -62.05
C ARG A 5 -13.23 2.01 -61.10
N LYS A 6 -12.65 3.13 -61.56
CA LYS A 6 -11.83 4.03 -60.73
C LYS A 6 -12.63 4.68 -59.60
N SER A 7 -13.84 5.15 -59.91
CA SER A 7 -14.74 5.75 -58.91
C SER A 7 -15.14 4.77 -57.81
N ILE A 8 -15.44 3.52 -58.16
CA ILE A 8 -15.75 2.44 -57.20
C ILE A 8 -14.53 2.11 -56.33
N GLN A 9 -13.34 2.04 -56.92
CA GLN A 9 -12.10 1.80 -56.17
C GLN A 9 -11.81 2.90 -55.15
N ILE A 10 -12.03 4.17 -55.49
CA ILE A 10 -11.86 5.30 -54.58
C ILE A 10 -12.88 5.23 -53.43
N GLN A 11 -14.14 4.88 -53.72
CA GLN A 11 -15.18 4.74 -52.70
C GLN A 11 -14.90 3.61 -51.71
N ILE A 12 -14.35 2.48 -52.19
CA ILE A 12 -13.95 1.34 -51.35
C ILE A 12 -12.79 1.74 -50.43
N HIS A 13 -11.74 2.38 -50.97
CA HIS A 13 -10.60 2.84 -50.17
C HIS A 13 -11.01 3.87 -49.12
N SER A 14 -11.89 4.82 -49.46
CA SER A 14 -12.44 5.80 -48.52
C SER A 14 -13.23 5.12 -47.39
N SER A 15 -14.08 4.14 -47.74
CA SER A 15 -14.87 3.38 -46.76
C SER A 15 -13.97 2.53 -45.84
N MET A 16 -12.92 1.91 -46.37
CA MET A 16 -11.94 1.15 -45.60
C MET A 16 -11.15 2.04 -44.64
N LEU A 17 -10.77 3.25 -45.07
CA LEU A 17 -10.07 4.23 -44.23
C LEU A 17 -10.95 4.70 -43.06
N VAL A 18 -12.23 4.97 -43.31
CA VAL A 18 -13.19 5.35 -42.26
C VAL A 18 -13.34 4.22 -41.23
N LEU A 19 -13.44 2.97 -41.68
CA LEU A 19 -13.52 1.81 -40.78
C LEU A 19 -12.26 1.66 -39.92
N LEU A 20 -11.07 1.83 -40.52
CA LEU A 20 -9.80 1.79 -39.79
C LEU A 20 -9.71 2.87 -38.72
N LEU A 21 -10.10 4.11 -39.04
CA LEU A 21 -10.11 5.21 -38.08
C LEU A 21 -11.14 5.00 -36.96
N ALA A 22 -12.30 4.41 -37.27
CA ALA A 22 -13.31 4.03 -36.28
C ALA A 22 -12.80 2.90 -35.34
N CYS A 23 -12.11 1.90 -35.88
CA CYS A 23 -11.49 0.84 -35.08
C CYS A 23 -10.39 1.39 -34.17
N ILE A 24 -9.51 2.25 -34.71
CA ILE A 24 -8.41 2.86 -33.96
C ILE A 24 -8.97 3.72 -32.81
N SER A 25 -9.98 4.55 -33.06
CA SER A 25 -10.64 5.35 -32.01
C SER A 25 -11.34 4.49 -30.95
N CYS A 26 -11.98 3.39 -31.34
CA CYS A 26 -12.59 2.42 -30.42
C CYS A 26 -11.54 1.76 -29.50
N SER A 27 -10.38 1.37 -30.05
CA SER A 27 -9.26 0.80 -29.28
C SER A 27 -8.66 1.79 -28.27
N TYR A 28 -8.60 3.08 -28.61
CA TYR A 28 -8.14 4.11 -27.66
C TYR A 28 -9.17 4.39 -26.57
N LEU A 29 -10.47 4.28 -26.87
CA LEU A 29 -11.53 4.47 -25.88
C LEU A 29 -11.51 3.38 -24.81
N THR A 30 -11.27 2.12 -25.17
CA THR A 30 -11.16 1.01 -24.22
C THR A 30 -9.88 1.08 -23.38
N LEU A 31 -8.77 1.56 -23.94
CA LEU A 31 -7.52 1.80 -23.20
C LEU A 31 -7.64 2.94 -22.16
N SER A 32 -8.54 3.89 -22.39
CA SER A 32 -8.72 5.05 -21.51
C SER A 32 -9.60 4.79 -20.28
N PHE A 33 -10.26 3.62 -20.19
CA PHE A 33 -10.96 3.21 -18.97
C PHE A 33 -9.92 2.67 -17.97
N ALA A 34 -9.09 3.57 -17.44
CA ALA A 34 -8.20 3.25 -16.34
C ALA A 34 -9.06 2.83 -15.13
N ASP A 35 -8.76 1.66 -14.55
CA ASP A 35 -9.37 1.17 -13.31
C ASP A 35 -9.16 2.19 -12.20
N THR A 36 -10.14 3.07 -12.03
CA THR A 36 -10.13 4.08 -10.97
C THR A 36 -10.67 3.41 -9.72
N VAL A 37 -9.86 3.39 -8.65
CA VAL A 37 -10.27 2.88 -7.35
C VAL A 37 -11.53 3.63 -6.91
N THR A 38 -12.62 2.88 -6.73
CA THR A 38 -13.87 3.48 -6.28
C THR A 38 -13.76 3.92 -4.83
N LYS A 39 -14.58 4.87 -4.39
CA LYS A 39 -14.60 5.28 -2.96
C LYS A 39 -14.91 4.11 -2.01
N GLN A 40 -15.72 3.15 -2.48
CA GLN A 40 -16.08 1.97 -1.71
C GLN A 40 -14.89 1.00 -1.59
N GLU A 41 -14.17 0.78 -2.67
CA GLU A 41 -12.96 -0.04 -2.70
C GLU A 41 -11.86 0.58 -1.83
N ALA A 42 -11.60 1.89 -1.95
CA ALA A 42 -10.66 2.59 -1.08
C ALA A 42 -11.03 2.44 0.42
N LYS A 43 -12.33 2.43 0.73
CA LYS A 43 -12.82 2.20 2.09
C LYS A 43 -12.56 0.75 2.55
N GLN A 44 -12.75 -0.23 1.68
CA GLN A 44 -12.48 -1.65 1.98
C GLN A 44 -10.98 -1.86 2.23
N LEU A 45 -10.12 -1.37 1.34
CA LEU A 45 -8.66 -1.47 1.47
C LEU A 45 -8.16 -0.79 2.75
N ARG A 46 -8.71 0.37 3.12
CA ARG A 46 -8.35 1.03 4.38
C ARG A 46 -8.70 0.16 5.59
N ASN A 47 -9.87 -0.48 5.58
CA ASN A 47 -10.28 -1.35 6.68
C ASN A 47 -9.37 -2.58 6.76
N GLU A 48 -9.02 -3.18 5.61
CA GLU A 48 -8.08 -4.32 5.53
C GLU A 48 -6.70 -3.95 6.09
N VAL A 49 -6.15 -2.80 5.70
CA VAL A 49 -4.88 -2.29 6.24
C VAL A 49 -4.96 -2.06 7.75
N THR A 50 -6.10 -1.58 8.25
CA THR A 50 -6.33 -1.41 9.69
C THR A 50 -6.29 -2.76 10.42
N GLU A 51 -6.95 -3.78 9.88
CA GLU A 51 -6.93 -5.15 10.43
C GLU A 51 -5.51 -5.75 10.40
N MET A 52 -4.77 -5.55 9.31
CA MET A 52 -3.37 -5.99 9.17
C MET A 52 -2.45 -5.33 10.20
N PHE A 53 -2.60 -4.02 10.43
CA PHE A 53 -1.84 -3.31 11.46
C PHE A 53 -2.08 -3.93 12.83
N TYR A 54 -3.35 -4.14 13.22
CA TYR A 54 -3.66 -4.72 14.52
C TYR A 54 -3.22 -6.17 14.66
N HIS A 55 -3.28 -6.94 13.58
CA HIS A 55 -2.71 -8.29 13.57
C HIS A 55 -1.21 -8.27 13.88
N ALA A 56 -0.44 -7.41 13.19
CA ALA A 56 1.00 -7.28 13.40
C ALA A 56 1.33 -6.71 14.79
N PHE A 57 0.64 -5.64 15.21
CA PHE A 57 0.86 -5.00 16.50
C PHE A 57 0.55 -5.95 17.67
N ASN A 58 -0.59 -6.66 17.63
CA ASN A 58 -0.91 -7.65 18.67
C ASN A 58 0.13 -8.78 18.68
N GLY A 59 0.51 -9.28 17.49
CA GLY A 59 1.54 -10.30 17.37
C GLY A 59 2.88 -9.87 18.00
N TYR A 60 3.27 -8.61 17.81
CA TYR A 60 4.44 -8.03 18.46
C TYR A 60 4.28 -7.98 19.99
N MET A 61 3.16 -7.43 20.47
CA MET A 61 2.88 -7.31 21.90
C MET A 61 2.87 -8.66 22.62
N ASP A 62 2.37 -9.71 21.95
CA ASP A 62 2.24 -11.05 22.54
C ASP A 62 3.54 -11.86 22.51
N ASN A 63 4.40 -11.67 21.50
CA ASN A 63 5.52 -12.60 21.23
C ASN A 63 6.91 -11.96 21.24
N ALA A 64 7.02 -10.64 21.14
CA ALA A 64 8.31 -9.97 21.00
C ALA A 64 8.52 -8.83 22.00
N PHE A 65 7.46 -8.15 22.45
CA PHE A 65 7.59 -7.09 23.43
C PHE A 65 8.29 -7.57 24.72
N PRO A 66 9.31 -6.86 25.25
CA PRO A 66 9.77 -5.51 24.88
C PRO A 66 10.97 -5.44 23.93
N LEU A 67 11.30 -6.54 23.23
CA LEU A 67 12.40 -6.57 22.27
C LEU A 67 12.12 -5.65 21.08
N ASP A 68 13.17 -5.32 20.32
CA ASP A 68 13.07 -4.36 19.22
C ASP A 68 12.11 -4.80 18.11
N GLU A 69 12.19 -6.06 17.68
CA GLU A 69 11.46 -6.58 16.51
C GLU A 69 10.84 -7.96 16.76
N LEU A 70 9.77 -8.28 16.04
CA LEU A 70 9.14 -9.60 16.00
C LEU A 70 9.70 -10.45 14.85
N LYS A 71 10.05 -11.70 15.14
CA LYS A 71 10.25 -12.77 14.14
C LYS A 71 8.96 -13.59 14.02
N PRO A 72 8.10 -13.31 13.02
CA PRO A 72 6.74 -13.86 12.99
C PRO A 72 6.70 -15.37 12.72
N LEU A 73 7.69 -15.94 12.03
CA LEU A 73 7.74 -17.37 11.74
C LEU A 73 8.13 -18.21 12.97
N SER A 74 8.95 -17.66 13.86
CA SER A 74 9.40 -18.33 15.09
C SER A 74 8.63 -17.90 16.33
N CYS A 75 7.70 -16.94 16.21
CA CYS A 75 6.99 -16.31 17.33
C CYS A 75 7.93 -15.89 18.47
N SER A 76 9.03 -15.22 18.11
CA SER A 76 10.05 -14.77 19.06
C SER A 76 10.46 -13.33 18.73
N GLY A 77 10.98 -12.58 19.70
CA GLY A 77 11.58 -11.28 19.41
C GLY A 77 13.10 -11.31 19.20
N GLU A 78 13.66 -10.20 18.75
CA GLU A 78 15.10 -9.94 18.66
C GLU A 78 15.40 -8.45 18.92
N ASP A 79 16.54 -8.18 19.57
CA ASP A 79 17.08 -6.82 19.73
C ASP A 79 18.05 -6.50 18.59
N THR A 80 17.63 -5.62 17.68
CA THR A 80 18.42 -5.23 16.50
C THR A 80 19.20 -3.94 16.71
N LEU A 81 18.66 -2.98 17.47
CA LEU A 81 19.28 -1.68 17.71
C LEU A 81 19.44 -1.34 19.19
N GLY A 82 19.53 -2.35 20.06
CA GLY A 82 19.90 -2.14 21.47
C GLY A 82 18.74 -2.17 22.46
N GLY A 83 17.62 -2.80 22.12
CA GLY A 83 16.55 -3.11 23.08
C GLY A 83 15.75 -1.89 23.53
N TYR A 84 15.45 -1.00 22.59
CA TYR A 84 14.60 0.18 22.80
C TYR A 84 13.10 -0.10 22.62
N ALA A 85 12.72 -1.33 22.30
CA ALA A 85 11.37 -1.64 21.84
C ALA A 85 11.02 -0.85 20.56
N LEU A 86 11.91 -0.87 19.57
CA LEU A 86 11.77 -0.09 18.33
C LEU A 86 10.39 -0.18 17.69
N THR A 87 9.84 -1.40 17.56
CA THR A 87 8.52 -1.62 16.97
C THR A 87 7.42 -0.89 17.76
N LEU A 88 7.53 -0.85 19.10
CA LEU A 88 6.60 -0.09 19.93
C LEU A 88 6.68 1.42 19.65
N ILE A 89 7.90 1.96 19.52
CA ILE A 89 8.11 3.39 19.24
C ILE A 89 7.56 3.75 17.84
N ASP A 90 7.90 2.95 16.83
CA ASP A 90 7.52 3.20 15.43
C ASP A 90 5.99 3.11 15.25
N SER A 91 5.32 2.23 15.99
CA SER A 91 3.86 2.08 15.92
C SER A 91 3.05 3.22 16.56
N LEU A 92 3.67 4.14 17.33
CA LEU A 92 2.96 5.21 18.04
C LEU A 92 2.21 6.15 17.09
N ASP A 93 2.82 6.54 15.98
CA ASP A 93 2.21 7.47 15.03
C ASP A 93 0.97 6.85 14.35
N THR A 94 1.04 5.55 14.11
CA THR A 94 -0.01 4.78 13.46
C THR A 94 -1.16 4.53 14.42
N LEU A 95 -0.88 4.24 15.69
CA LEU A 95 -1.91 4.19 16.75
C LEU A 95 -2.65 5.54 16.86
N ALA A 96 -1.91 6.66 16.82
CA ALA A 96 -2.51 8.00 16.83
C ALA A 96 -3.36 8.26 15.57
N LEU A 97 -2.87 7.87 14.39
CA LEU A 97 -3.59 8.02 13.12
C LEU A 97 -4.87 7.19 13.06
N LEU A 98 -4.85 5.98 13.62
CA LEU A 98 -6.02 5.09 13.71
C LEU A 98 -6.99 5.51 14.84
N GLY A 99 -6.60 6.45 15.70
CA GLY A 99 -7.42 6.95 16.80
C GLY A 99 -7.46 6.02 18.03
N ASP A 100 -6.51 5.07 18.13
CA ASP A 100 -6.42 4.13 19.24
C ASP A 100 -5.72 4.75 20.45
N ARG A 101 -6.48 5.61 21.14
CA ARG A 101 -5.97 6.39 22.27
C ARG A 101 -5.51 5.52 23.43
N GLU A 102 -6.19 4.40 23.70
CA GLU A 102 -5.90 3.55 24.85
C GLU A 102 -4.51 2.93 24.71
N ARG A 103 -4.25 2.28 23.56
CA ARG A 103 -2.95 1.67 23.29
C ARG A 103 -1.86 2.72 23.15
N PHE A 104 -2.15 3.83 22.47
CA PHE A 104 -1.19 4.94 22.35
C PHE A 104 -0.71 5.43 23.72
N VAL A 105 -1.63 5.72 24.65
CA VAL A 105 -1.28 6.21 25.99
C VAL A 105 -0.51 5.14 26.77
N ALA A 106 -0.95 3.88 26.73
CA ALA A 106 -0.25 2.79 27.40
C ALA A 106 1.20 2.62 26.89
N SER A 107 1.41 2.69 25.57
CA SER A 107 2.73 2.62 24.94
C SER A 107 3.63 3.78 25.36
N VAL A 108 3.12 5.03 25.31
CA VAL A 108 3.88 6.22 25.72
C VAL A 108 4.25 6.17 27.20
N GLU A 109 3.33 5.75 28.07
CA GLU A 109 3.62 5.60 29.49
C GLU A 109 4.70 4.55 29.75
N TRP A 110 4.65 3.42 29.03
CA TRP A 110 5.66 2.37 29.17
C TRP A 110 7.03 2.88 28.70
N ILE A 111 7.10 3.54 27.54
CA ILE A 111 8.33 4.12 27.00
C ILE A 111 8.93 5.11 27.99
N GLY A 112 8.12 6.03 28.53
CA GLY A 112 8.59 7.05 29.48
C GLY A 112 9.12 6.47 30.80
N LYS A 113 8.68 5.26 31.18
CA LYS A 113 9.11 4.57 32.42
C LYS A 113 10.31 3.66 32.21
N ASN A 114 10.43 3.01 31.05
CA ASN A 114 11.36 1.89 30.85
C ASN A 114 12.53 2.20 29.93
N LEU A 115 12.42 3.23 29.07
CA LEU A 115 13.39 3.44 28.02
C LEU A 115 14.63 4.19 28.50
N ARG A 116 15.81 3.69 28.11
CA ARG A 116 17.13 4.13 28.57
C ARG A 116 18.05 4.35 27.38
N PHE A 117 18.32 5.61 27.05
CA PHE A 117 19.09 6.01 25.85
C PHE A 117 20.61 5.97 26.02
N ASP A 118 21.12 5.48 27.14
CA ASP A 118 22.55 5.40 27.45
C ASP A 118 23.26 4.16 26.87
N MET A 119 22.58 3.41 25.99
CA MET A 119 23.17 2.24 25.32
C MET A 119 23.94 2.64 24.05
N ILE A 120 25.14 2.06 23.92
CA ILE A 120 26.01 2.27 22.75
C ILE A 120 25.43 1.46 21.58
N VAL A 121 24.82 2.16 20.62
CA VAL A 121 24.37 1.59 19.35
C VAL A 121 25.47 1.78 18.31
N SER A 122 25.71 0.76 17.49
CA SER A 122 26.55 0.85 16.31
C SER A 122 26.05 1.97 15.42
N ARG A 123 26.78 3.10 15.41
CA ARG A 123 26.50 4.24 14.54
C ARG A 123 26.44 3.72 13.09
N PHE A 124 25.33 3.96 12.39
CA PHE A 124 25.22 3.66 10.97
C PHE A 124 26.42 4.27 10.25
N ASN A 125 27.29 3.42 9.70
CA ASN A 125 28.52 3.79 9.01
C ASN A 125 28.23 3.98 7.53
#